data_AF-A0A560PT88-F1
#
_entry.id   AF-A0A560PT88-F1
#
_cell.length_a   1.000
_cell.length_b   1.000
_cell.length_c   1.000
_cell.angle_alpha   90.00
_cell.angle_beta   90.00
_cell.angle_gamma   90.00
#
_symmetry.space_group_name_H-M   'P 1'
#
loop_
_entity.id
_entity.type
_entity.pdbx_description
1 polymer ?
#
loop_
_entity_poly.entity_id
_entity_poly.type
_entity_poly.pdbx_seq_one_letter_code
_entity_poly.pdbx_strand_id
1 'polypeptide(L)'
;MSMQRYHDTNRDPLPIRSPGLDAERQRLEQATLAFLAEGGQIEQIGYQMKDKYSFVIDASKSPVYAPLFQPSSITAQAKQALEAEPVELLSGEQLAARLIVQAALGASPKQAAQAVGIGEKQARQLARDFHIQFKRQR
;
A
#
# COMPACT_ATOMS: atom_id res chain seq x y z
N MET A 1 -24.21 2.77 -23.82
CA MET A 1 -24.84 3.72 -22.88
C MET A 1 -23.75 4.26 -21.97
N SER A 2 -23.34 5.53 -22.11
CA SER A 2 -22.20 6.07 -21.34
C SER A 2 -22.64 6.61 -19.97
N MET A 3 -21.89 6.27 -18.92
CA MET A 3 -22.10 6.70 -17.52
C MET A 3 -21.92 8.21 -17.28
N GLN A 4 -21.50 8.97 -18.30
CA GLN A 4 -21.22 10.41 -18.19
C GLN A 4 -22.46 11.27 -17.89
N ARG A 5 -23.69 10.72 -18.04
CA ARG A 5 -24.94 11.48 -17.84
C ARG A 5 -25.28 11.76 -16.37
N TYR A 6 -24.74 10.98 -15.43
CA TYR A 6 -25.08 11.09 -14.00
C TYR A 6 -24.17 12.07 -13.22
N HIS A 7 -23.20 12.68 -13.88
CA HIS A 7 -22.24 13.59 -13.25
C HIS A 7 -22.46 15.07 -13.60
N ASP A 8 -23.41 15.36 -14.49
CA ASP A 8 -23.79 16.71 -14.88
C ASP A 8 -25.12 17.05 -14.22
N THR A 9 -25.11 17.89 -13.18
CA THR A 9 -26.30 18.28 -12.43
C THR A 9 -27.36 18.97 -13.30
N ASN A 10 -26.98 19.52 -14.46
CA ASN A 10 -27.92 20.11 -15.41
C ASN A 10 -28.55 19.10 -16.37
N ARG A 11 -27.98 17.89 -16.47
CA ARG A 11 -28.43 16.81 -17.37
C ARG A 11 -28.75 15.52 -16.64
N ASP A 12 -28.79 15.57 -15.30
CA ASP A 12 -29.18 14.45 -14.48
C ASP A 12 -30.64 14.09 -14.77
N PRO A 13 -30.92 12.89 -15.29
CA PRO A 13 -32.29 12.46 -15.56
C PRO A 13 -33.10 12.21 -14.28
N LEU A 14 -32.46 12.17 -13.11
CA LEU A 14 -33.16 12.01 -11.85
C LEU A 14 -33.81 13.34 -11.43
N PRO A 15 -35.08 13.31 -10.97
CA PRO A 15 -35.75 14.51 -10.52
C PRO A 15 -35.05 15.04 -9.25
N ILE A 16 -34.35 16.17 -9.40
CA ILE A 16 -33.66 16.88 -8.29
C ILE A 16 -34.63 17.24 -7.16
N ARG A 17 -35.92 17.39 -7.48
CA ARG A 17 -37.00 17.62 -6.52
C ARG A 17 -38.10 16.60 -6.73
N SER A 18 -38.47 15.91 -5.66
CA SER A 18 -39.64 15.05 -5.64
C SER A 18 -40.52 15.44 -4.46
N PRO A 19 -41.85 15.32 -4.57
CA PRO A 19 -42.76 15.74 -3.50
C PRO A 19 -42.50 15.00 -2.18
N GLY A 20 -42.01 13.75 -2.22
CA GLY A 20 -41.61 13.01 -1.02
C GLY A 20 -40.35 13.58 -0.35
N LEU A 21 -39.34 13.97 -1.14
CA LEU A 21 -38.14 14.61 -0.60
C LEU A 21 -38.45 15.99 -0.02
N ASP A 22 -39.32 16.76 -0.67
CA ASP A 22 -39.73 18.08 -0.18
C ASP A 22 -40.51 18.00 1.14
N ALA A 23 -41.40 17.01 1.28
CA ALA A 23 -42.13 16.77 2.52
C ALA A 23 -41.20 16.38 3.68
N GLU A 24 -40.24 15.50 3.44
CA GLU A 24 -39.27 15.10 4.47
C GLU A 24 -38.35 16.26 4.85
N ARG A 25 -37.94 17.09 3.88
CA ARG A 25 -37.16 18.30 4.14
C ARG A 25 -37.89 19.25 5.10
N GLN A 26 -39.17 19.52 4.83
CA GLN A 26 -39.99 20.40 5.68
C GLN A 26 -40.16 19.82 7.09
N ARG A 27 -40.35 18.50 7.20
CA ARG A 27 -40.45 17.81 8.50
C ARG A 27 -39.17 17.98 9.32
N LEU A 28 -38.00 17.78 8.70
CA LEU A 28 -36.71 17.95 9.37
C LEU A 28 -36.49 19.40 9.78
N GLU A 29 -36.83 20.38 8.93
CA GLU A 29 -36.75 21.81 9.26
C GLU A 29 -37.57 22.13 10.52
N GLN A 30 -38.81 21.66 10.59
CA GLN A 30 -39.68 21.86 11.76
C GLN A 30 -39.14 21.20 13.04
N ALA A 31 -38.66 19.96 12.94
CA ALA A 31 -38.07 19.25 14.08
C ALA A 31 -36.80 19.94 14.59
N THR A 32 -35.99 20.45 13.67
CA THR A 32 -34.75 21.17 13.99
C THR A 32 -35.07 22.48 14.72
N LEU A 33 -36.07 23.23 14.26
CA LEU A 33 -36.53 24.46 14.91
C LEU A 33 -37.07 24.20 16.32
N ALA A 34 -37.85 23.14 16.50
CA ALA A 34 -38.35 22.75 17.82
C ALA A 34 -37.21 22.42 18.79
N PHE A 35 -36.23 21.62 18.34
CA PHE A 35 -35.05 21.27 19.14
C PHE A 35 -34.23 22.51 19.55
N LEU A 36 -34.03 23.46 18.64
CA LEU A 36 -33.35 24.72 18.95
C LEU A 36 -34.15 25.59 19.92
N ALA A 37 -35.48 25.63 19.79
CA ALA A 37 -36.36 26.38 20.70
C ALA A 37 -36.36 25.81 22.13
N GLU A 38 -36.17 24.50 22.28
CA GLU A 38 -36.00 23.81 23.57
C GLU A 38 -34.61 24.04 24.20
N GLY A 39 -33.74 24.81 23.54
CA GLY A 39 -32.39 25.13 24.01
C GLY A 39 -31.31 24.13 23.57
N GLY A 40 -31.65 23.21 22.66
CA GLY A 40 -30.69 22.32 22.02
C GLY A 40 -29.65 23.09 21.20
N GLN A 41 -28.45 22.54 21.09
CA GLN A 41 -27.36 23.09 20.29
C GLN A 41 -27.01 22.11 19.18
N ILE A 42 -26.78 22.63 17.97
CA ILE A 42 -26.44 21.85 16.80
C ILE A 42 -25.01 22.22 16.38
N GLU A 43 -24.16 21.21 16.30
CA GLU A 43 -22.82 21.35 15.73
C GLU A 43 -22.84 20.86 14.28
N GLN A 44 -22.37 21.70 13.35
CA GLN A 44 -22.26 21.31 11.96
C GLN A 44 -20.98 20.49 11.76
N ILE A 45 -21.14 19.16 11.68
CA ILE A 45 -20.03 18.23 11.46
C ILE A 45 -20.01 17.82 9.98
N GLY A 46 -18.85 17.96 9.33
CA GLY A 46 -18.63 17.49 7.96
C GLY A 46 -17.80 18.44 7.11
N TYR A 47 -17.38 17.97 5.93
CA TYR A 47 -16.63 18.76 4.95
C TYR A 47 -17.54 19.07 3.75
N GLN A 48 -17.84 20.35 3.51
CA GLN A 48 -18.53 20.74 2.29
C GLN A 48 -17.56 20.66 1.11
N MET A 49 -17.88 19.81 0.13
CA MET A 49 -17.16 19.72 -1.12
C MET A 49 -17.08 21.10 -1.78
N LYS A 50 -15.86 21.56 -2.12
CA LYS A 50 -15.68 22.80 -2.89
C LYS A 50 -16.06 22.54 -4.34
N ASP A 51 -16.94 23.37 -4.90
CA ASP A 51 -17.39 23.26 -6.31
C ASP A 51 -16.25 23.25 -7.34
N LYS A 52 -15.08 23.78 -6.97
CA LYS A 52 -13.91 23.87 -7.86
C LYS A 52 -13.23 22.53 -8.13
N TYR A 53 -13.39 21.52 -7.28
CA TYR A 53 -12.65 20.27 -7.39
C TYR A 53 -13.61 19.10 -7.61
N SER A 54 -13.54 18.46 -8.78
CA SER A 54 -14.23 17.20 -9.00
C SER A 54 -13.64 16.14 -8.07
N PHE A 55 -14.48 15.53 -7.25
CA PHE A 55 -14.09 14.32 -6.53
C PHE A 55 -14.01 13.19 -7.56
N VAL A 56 -12.79 12.77 -7.90
CA VAL A 56 -12.57 11.60 -8.74
C VAL A 56 -12.09 10.50 -7.82
N ILE A 57 -12.90 9.46 -7.66
CA ILE A 57 -12.49 8.26 -6.92
C ILE A 57 -11.49 7.51 -7.78
N ASP A 58 -10.20 7.67 -7.49
CA ASP A 58 -9.15 6.86 -8.09
C ASP A 58 -9.23 5.45 -7.52
N ALA A 59 -9.75 4.51 -8.31
CA ALA A 59 -9.95 3.13 -7.89
C ALA A 59 -8.63 2.45 -7.47
N SER A 60 -7.49 2.86 -8.04
CA SER A 60 -6.18 2.31 -7.67
C SER A 60 -5.71 2.73 -6.28
N LYS A 61 -6.21 3.86 -5.76
CA LYS A 61 -5.82 4.45 -4.47
C LYS A 61 -6.90 4.35 -3.41
N SER A 62 -8.14 4.03 -3.80
CA SER A 62 -9.23 3.83 -2.84
C SER A 62 -8.94 2.62 -1.96
N PRO A 63 -9.04 2.71 -0.62
CA PRO A 63 -8.78 1.58 0.27
C PRO A 63 -9.71 0.39 0.00
N VAL A 64 -10.90 0.64 -0.56
CA VAL A 64 -11.87 -0.40 -0.91
C VAL A 64 -11.46 -1.17 -2.17
N TYR A 65 -10.89 -0.49 -3.16
CA TYR A 65 -10.62 -1.08 -4.49
C TYR A 65 -9.13 -1.33 -4.75
N ALA A 66 -8.23 -0.68 -4.01
CA ALA A 66 -6.78 -0.84 -4.14
C ALA A 66 -6.33 -2.32 -4.09
N PRO A 67 -6.90 -3.22 -3.26
CA PRO A 67 -6.53 -4.63 -3.26
C PRO A 67 -6.77 -5.34 -4.60
N LEU A 68 -7.73 -4.89 -5.41
CA LEU A 68 -8.05 -5.48 -6.71
C LEU A 68 -6.99 -5.19 -7.78
N PHE A 69 -6.20 -4.12 -7.59
CA PHE A 69 -5.17 -3.69 -8.52
C PHE A 69 -3.76 -4.11 -8.08
N GLN A 70 -3.64 -4.70 -6.89
CA GLN A 70 -2.37 -5.30 -6.50
C GLN A 70 -2.13 -6.52 -7.39
N PRO A 71 -0.97 -6.61 -8.08
CA PRO A 71 -0.63 -7.82 -8.79
C PRO A 71 -0.67 -8.95 -7.76
N SER A 72 -1.50 -9.97 -8.03
CA SER A 72 -1.51 -11.17 -7.22
C SER A 72 -0.09 -11.71 -7.25
N SER A 73 0.67 -11.47 -6.18
CA SER A 73 1.90 -12.19 -5.94
C SER A 73 1.46 -13.62 -5.67
N ILE A 74 1.24 -14.39 -6.72
CA ILE A 74 1.46 -15.83 -6.71
C ILE A 74 2.99 -15.98 -6.61
N THR A 75 3.56 -15.46 -5.53
CA THR A 75 4.66 -16.15 -4.88
C THR A 75 4.03 -17.46 -4.47
N ALA A 76 4.29 -18.49 -5.29
CA ALA A 76 4.08 -19.86 -4.91
C ALA A 76 4.43 -19.98 -3.43
N GLN A 77 3.44 -20.36 -2.62
CA GLN A 77 3.70 -20.81 -1.26
C GLN A 77 4.59 -22.04 -1.39
N ALA A 78 5.90 -21.84 -1.50
CA ALA A 78 6.84 -22.75 -0.91
C ALA A 78 6.60 -22.62 0.59
N LYS A 79 5.80 -23.55 1.11
CA LYS A 79 5.48 -23.79 2.52
C LYS A 79 6.55 -23.19 3.44
N GLN A 80 6.28 -22.03 4.03
CA GLN A 80 6.94 -21.59 5.25
C GLN A 80 6.22 -22.26 6.43
N ALA A 81 6.46 -23.57 6.52
CA ALA A 81 6.37 -24.34 7.74
C ALA A 81 7.61 -25.23 7.71
N LEU A 82 8.77 -24.61 7.93
CA LEU A 82 9.90 -25.31 8.49
C LEU A 82 10.38 -24.43 9.63
N GLU A 83 10.55 -25.07 10.77
CA GLU A 83 10.96 -24.50 12.03
C GLU A 83 12.07 -23.46 11.86
N ALA A 84 12.11 -22.52 12.80
CA ALA A 84 13.37 -21.86 13.12
C ALA A 84 14.37 -22.94 13.55
N GLU A 85 15.02 -23.55 12.57
CA GLU A 85 16.34 -24.14 12.75
C GLU A 85 17.18 -23.02 13.38
N PRO A 86 17.94 -23.32 14.44
CA PRO A 86 18.75 -22.32 15.11
C PRO A 86 19.56 -21.61 14.02
N VAL A 87 19.65 -20.28 14.12
CA VAL A 87 20.70 -19.56 13.42
C VAL A 87 21.99 -20.15 13.97
N GLU A 88 22.48 -21.23 13.37
CA GLU A 88 23.86 -21.62 13.45
C GLU A 88 24.57 -20.32 13.10
N LEU A 89 25.24 -19.76 14.10
CA LEU A 89 26.16 -18.66 13.90
C LEU A 89 27.22 -19.22 12.96
N LEU A 90 26.94 -19.13 11.66
CA LEU A 90 27.79 -19.68 10.63
C LEU A 90 29.16 -19.07 10.89
N SER A 91 30.14 -19.93 11.14
CA SER A 91 31.48 -19.47 11.43
C SER A 91 31.99 -18.63 10.25
N GLY A 92 32.94 -17.73 10.50
CA GLY A 92 33.51 -16.89 9.44
C GLY A 92 33.98 -17.69 8.22
N GLU A 93 34.42 -18.94 8.44
CA GLU A 93 34.84 -19.90 7.41
C GLU A 93 33.67 -20.38 6.54
N GLN A 94 32.52 -20.71 7.14
CA GLN A 94 31.34 -21.14 6.41
C GLN A 94 30.76 -20.00 5.56
N LEU A 95 30.79 -18.76 6.08
CA LEU A 95 30.42 -17.57 5.31
C LEU A 95 31.39 -17.32 4.16
N ALA A 96 32.69 -17.48 4.39
CA ALA A 96 33.71 -17.36 3.34
C ALA A 96 33.53 -18.42 2.25
N ALA A 97 33.24 -19.67 2.61
CA ALA A 97 32.98 -20.74 1.62
C ALA A 97 31.78 -20.40 0.71
N ARG A 98 30.69 -19.88 1.29
CA ARG A 98 29.54 -19.41 0.49
C ARG A 98 29.89 -18.22 -0.39
N LEU A 99 30.72 -17.29 0.09
CA LEU A 99 31.22 -16.18 -0.73
C LEU A 99 32.11 -16.64 -1.90
N ILE A 100 32.94 -17.67 -1.70
CA ILE A 100 33.77 -18.27 -2.78
C ILE A 100 32.87 -18.82 -3.88
N VAL A 101 31.82 -19.57 -3.52
CA VAL A 101 30.86 -20.11 -4.49
C VAL A 101 30.21 -18.98 -5.28
N GLN A 102 29.75 -17.93 -4.61
CA GLN A 102 29.14 -16.77 -5.29
C GLN A 102 30.14 -16.02 -6.18
N ALA A 103 31.40 -15.87 -5.75
CA ALA A 103 32.45 -15.27 -6.56
C ALA A 103 32.78 -16.10 -7.81
N ALA A 104 32.80 -17.43 -7.69
CA ALA A 104 33.00 -18.35 -8.80
C ALA A 104 31.85 -18.27 -9.83
N LEU A 105 30.62 -18.07 -9.34
CA LEU A 105 29.44 -17.80 -10.17
C LEU A 105 29.44 -16.41 -10.82
N GLY A 106 30.46 -15.59 -10.56
CA GLY A 106 30.63 -14.27 -11.18
C GLY A 106 29.83 -13.15 -10.53
N ALA A 107 29.29 -13.37 -9.32
CA ALA A 107 28.61 -12.34 -8.55
C ALA A 107 29.59 -11.21 -8.17
N SER A 108 29.11 -9.96 -8.11
CA SER A 108 29.87 -8.87 -7.51
C SER A 108 29.88 -8.98 -5.97
N PRO A 109 30.82 -8.34 -5.25
CA PRO A 109 30.86 -8.40 -3.79
C PRO A 109 29.54 -8.00 -3.10
N LYS A 110 28.80 -7.04 -3.69
CA LYS A 110 27.49 -6.62 -3.18
C LYS A 110 26.42 -7.70 -3.37
N GLN A 111 26.40 -8.36 -4.52
CA GLN A 111 25.45 -9.44 -4.80
C GLN A 111 25.76 -10.69 -3.97
N ALA A 112 27.03 -11.04 -3.82
CA ALA A 112 27.46 -12.13 -2.98
C ALA A 112 27.11 -11.89 -1.50
N ALA A 113 27.28 -10.67 -1.00
CA ALA A 113 26.89 -10.30 0.37
C ALA A 113 25.38 -10.48 0.61
N GLN A 114 24.54 -10.02 -0.34
CA GLN A 114 23.09 -10.20 -0.29
C GLN A 114 22.69 -11.68 -0.33
N ALA A 115 23.31 -12.49 -1.19
CA ALA A 115 23.03 -13.91 -1.30
C ALA A 115 23.42 -14.70 -0.04
N VAL A 116 24.46 -14.26 0.67
CA VAL A 116 24.94 -14.88 1.92
C VAL A 116 24.22 -14.30 3.16
N GLY A 117 23.46 -13.22 3.02
CA GLY A 117 22.72 -12.58 4.12
C GLY A 117 23.57 -11.71 5.03
N ILE A 118 24.73 -11.24 4.56
CA ILE A 118 25.67 -10.40 5.33
C ILE A 118 25.80 -8.99 4.74
N GLY A 119 26.32 -8.05 5.53
CA GLY A 119 26.63 -6.71 5.04
C GLY A 119 27.80 -6.70 4.06
N GLU A 120 27.78 -5.79 3.08
CA GLU A 120 28.84 -5.68 2.07
C GLU A 120 30.23 -5.44 2.68
N LYS A 121 30.31 -4.63 3.75
CA LYS A 121 31.57 -4.38 4.49
C LYS A 121 32.15 -5.68 5.05
N GLN A 122 31.30 -6.55 5.60
CA GLN A 122 31.70 -7.83 6.17
C GLN A 122 32.12 -8.81 5.07
N ALA A 123 31.39 -8.85 3.95
CA ALA A 123 31.78 -9.66 2.79
C ALA A 123 33.15 -9.26 2.22
N ARG A 124 33.44 -7.95 2.14
CA ARG A 124 34.76 -7.44 1.70
C ARG A 124 35.86 -7.76 2.70
N GLN A 125 35.57 -7.74 4.00
CA GLN A 125 36.53 -8.13 5.03
C GLN A 125 36.86 -9.63 4.93
N LEU A 126 35.84 -10.50 4.87
CA LEU A 126 36.02 -11.93 4.66
C LEU A 126 36.74 -12.24 3.34
N ALA A 127 36.46 -11.48 2.28
CA ALA A 127 37.18 -11.63 1.00
C ALA A 127 38.68 -11.32 1.12
N ARG A 128 39.06 -10.36 1.97
CA ARG A 128 40.46 -10.05 2.26
C ARG A 128 41.09 -11.13 3.12
N ASP A 129 40.41 -11.52 4.19
CA ASP A 129 40.90 -12.49 5.18
C ASP A 129 41.10 -13.88 4.56
N PHE A 130 40.24 -14.28 3.62
CA PHE A 130 40.27 -15.58 2.94
C PHE A 130 40.76 -15.51 1.48
N HIS A 131 41.36 -14.40 1.06
CA HIS A 131 41.92 -14.20 -0.29
C HIS A 131 40.97 -14.53 -1.46
N ILE A 132 39.69 -14.18 -1.32
CA ILE A 132 38.65 -14.45 -2.34
C ILE A 132 38.74 -13.41 -3.47
N GLN A 133 38.93 -13.89 -4.71
CA GLN A 133 38.98 -13.04 -5.89
C GLN A 133 37.61 -12.91 -6.56
N PHE A 134 37.09 -11.69 -6.59
CA PHE A 134 35.87 -11.37 -7.35
C PHE A 134 36.25 -10.90 -8.75
N LYS A 135 35.74 -11.59 -9.78
CA LYS A 135 35.97 -11.23 -11.19
C LYS A 135 35.31 -9.90 -11.58
N ARG A 136 34.25 -9.50 -10.87
CA ARG A 136 33.47 -8.29 -11.15
C ARG A 136 33.51 -7.34 -9.96
N GLN A 137 34.30 -6.27 -10.08
CA GLN A 137 34.42 -5.22 -9.06
C GLN A 137 33.76 -3.91 -9.51
N ARG A 138 32.44 -3.92 -9.76
CA ARG A 138 31.58 -2.73 -9.76
C ARG A 138 30.12 -3.12 -9.86
#